data_AF-A3ILY0-F1
#
_entry.id   AF-A3ILY0-F1
#
_cell.length_a   1.000
_cell.length_b   1.000
_cell.length_c   1.000
_cell.angle_alpha   90.00
_cell.angle_beta   90.00
_cell.angle_gamma   90.00
#
_symmetry.space_group_name_H-M   'P 1'
#
loop_
_entity.id
_entity.type
_entity.pdbx_description
1 polymer ?
#
loop_
_entity_poly.entity_id
_entity_poly.type
_entity_poly.pdbx_seq_one_letter_code
_entity_poly.pdbx_strand_id
1 'polypeptide(L)' 'MYPLATLSAERETGLSVFPETCPYRLTDILSFDFLPE' A
#
# COMPACT_ATOMS: atom_id res chain seq x y z
N MET A 1 -8.31 -4.59 5.49
CA MET A 1 -7.30 -3.54 5.72
C MET A 1 -6.78 -2.99 4.39
N TYR A 2 -6.31 -3.83 3.46
CA TYR A 2 -5.81 -3.36 2.14
C TYR A 2 -6.80 -2.52 1.31
N PRO A 3 -8.09 -2.87 1.17
CA PRO A 3 -9.03 -2.05 0.40
C PRO A 3 -9.22 -0.63 0.95
N LEU A 4 -9.09 -0.44 2.27
CA LEU A 4 -9.18 0.90 2.88
C LEU A 4 -7.92 1.72 2.57
N ALA A 5 -6.75 1.08 2.54
CA ALA A 5 -5.50 1.74 2.17
C ALA A 5 -5.55 2.18 0.70
N THR A 6 -6.10 1.35 -0.19
CA THR A 6 -6.32 1.70 -1.61
C THR A 6 -7.22 2.91 -1.76
N LEU A 7 -8.37 2.95 -1.07
CA LEU A 7 -9.29 4.10 -1.11
C LEU A 7 -8.63 5.41 -0.64
N SER A 8 -7.79 5.35 0.40
CA SER A 8 -7.05 6.53 0.85
C SER A 8 -6.03 6.98 -0.20
N ALA A 9 -5.28 6.02 -0.76
CA ALA A 9 -4.27 6.29 -1.78
C ALA A 9 -4.87 6.87 -3.06
N GLU A 10 -6.01 6.36 -3.52
CA GLU A 10 -6.77 6.91 -4.67
C GLU A 10 -7.09 8.39 -4.45
N ARG A 11 -7.62 8.72 -3.27
CA ARG A 11 -8.00 10.10 -2.92
C ARG A 11 -6.80 11.04 -2.82
N GLU A 12 -5.68 10.58 -2.29
CA GLU A 12 -4.48 11.39 -2.06
C GLU A 12 -3.64 11.61 -3.32
N THR A 13 -3.56 10.60 -4.19
CA THR A 13 -2.69 10.62 -5.38
C THR A 13 -3.45 10.92 -6.67
N GLY A 14 -4.78 10.79 -6.67
CA GLY A 14 -5.61 10.88 -7.88
C GLY A 14 -5.42 9.71 -8.84
N LEU A 15 -4.65 8.70 -8.47
CA LEU A 15 -4.51 7.46 -9.24
C LEU A 15 -5.75 6.58 -9.01
N SER A 16 -6.07 5.73 -9.98
CA SER A 16 -7.21 4.80 -9.93
C SER A 16 -6.83 3.35 -10.21
N VAL A 17 -5.53 3.09 -10.41
CA VAL A 17 -5.01 1.76 -10.74
C VAL A 17 -4.13 1.31 -9.59
N PHE A 18 -4.68 0.40 -8.79
CA PHE A 18 -3.99 -0.26 -7.70
C PHE A 18 -4.12 -1.77 -7.86
N PRO A 19 -3.16 -2.55 -7.33
CA PRO A 19 -3.30 -4.00 -7.28
C PRO A 19 -4.57 -4.40 -6.51
N GLU A 20 -5.20 -5.50 -6.89
CA GLU A 20 -6.40 -6.01 -6.19
C GLU A 20 -6.07 -6.52 -4.76
N THR A 21 -4.83 -6.95 -4.55
CA THR A 21 -4.34 -7.47 -3.27
C THR A 21 -2.95 -6.92 -2.94
N CYS A 22 -2.66 -6.77 -1.65
CA CYS A 22 -1.32 -6.37 -1.21
C CYS A 22 -0.30 -7.44 -1.59
N PRO A 23 0.76 -7.11 -2.36
CA PRO A 23 1.79 -8.08 -2.70
C PRO A 23 2.74 -8.39 -1.53
N TYR A 24 2.72 -7.58 -0.48
CA TYR A 24 3.61 -7.68 0.67
C TYR A 24 2.88 -8.24 1.89
N ARG A 25 3.61 -8.97 2.73
CA ARG A 25 3.12 -9.36 4.05
C ARG A 25 3.26 -8.19 5.02
N LEU A 26 2.45 -8.21 6.07
CA LEU A 26 2.49 -7.18 7.10
C LEU A 26 3.87 -7.13 7.79
N THR A 27 4.54 -8.29 7.93
CA THR A 27 5.92 -8.38 8.42
C THR A 27 6.93 -7.70 7.52
N ASP A 28 6.71 -7.72 6.20
CA ASP A 28 7.61 -7.12 5.22
C ASP A 28 7.48 -5.60 5.31
N ILE A 29 6.25 -5.09 5.39
CA ILE A 29 5.94 -3.65 5.52
C ILE A 29 6.51 -3.04 6.81
N LEU A 30 6.51 -3.80 7.90
CA LEU A 30 7.04 -3.37 9.19
C LEU A 30 8.57 -3.53 9.31
N SER A 31 9.22 -4.09 8.30
CA SER A 31 10.68 -4.21 8.28
C SER A 31 11.31 -2.82 8.21
N PHE A 32 12.44 -2.65 8.90
CA PHE A 32 13.20 -1.39 8.88
C PHE A 32 13.66 -1.02 7.46
N ASP A 33 13.96 -2.04 6.65
CA ASP A 33 14.48 -1.89 5.29
C ASP A 33 13.37 -1.76 4.22
N PHE A 34 12.09 -1.63 4.62
CA PHE A 34 10.98 -1.61 3.67
C PHE A 34 10.85 -0.29 2.92
N LEU A 35 11.09 0.83 3.60
CA LEU A 35 10.97 2.15 3.00
C LEU A 35 12.27 2.53 2.28
N PRO A 36 12.18 3.15 1.10
CA PRO A 36 13.37 3.68 0.43
C PRO A 36 14.03 4.78 1.27
N GLU A 37 15.36 4.92 1.15
CA GLU A 37 16.16 5.99 1.77
C GLU A 37 15.78 7.40 1.28
#